data_AF-A0A560EUM0-F1
#
_entry.id   AF-A0A560EUM0-F1
#
_cell.length_a   1.000
_cell.length_b   1.000
_cell.length_c   1.000
_cell.angle_alpha   90.00
_cell.angle_beta   90.00
_cell.angle_gamma   90.00
#
_symmetry.space_group_name_H-M   'P 1'
#
loop_
_entity.id
_entity.type
_entity.pdbx_description
1 polymer ?
#
loop_
_entity_poly.entity_id
_entity_poly.type
_entity_poly.pdbx_seq_one_letter_code
_entity_poly.pdbx_strand_id
1 'polypeptide(L)' 'MIIANAHGVKIIKENDTLYARYDRGEIVPEFVDVEINQEEADRILKSERDAYFVIMQTQNENRRHEKVEV' A
#
# COMPACT_ATOMS: atom_id res chain seq x y z
N MET A 1 10.65 -9.28 4.69
CA MET A 1 9.94 -10.13 5.69
C MET A 1 8.54 -9.58 5.90
N ILE A 2 7.51 -10.43 5.93
CA ILE A 2 6.15 -10.00 6.31
C ILE A 2 6.14 -9.79 7.82
N ILE A 3 5.79 -8.59 8.26
CA ILE A 3 5.77 -8.22 9.68
C ILE A 3 4.35 -8.07 10.24
N ALA A 4 3.36 -7.79 9.39
CA ALA A 4 1.95 -7.73 9.78
C ALA A 4 1.01 -7.99 8.60
N ASN A 5 -0.25 -8.32 8.92
CA ASN A 5 -1.31 -8.50 7.95
C ASN A 5 -2.63 -8.03 8.56
N ALA A 6 -3.27 -7.04 7.94
CA ALA A 6 -4.53 -6.48 8.39
C ALA A 6 -5.34 -5.95 7.20
N HIS A 7 -6.66 -6.13 7.23
CA HIS A 7 -7.59 -5.52 6.26
C HIS A 7 -7.26 -5.80 4.78
N GLY A 8 -6.71 -6.99 4.47
CA GLY A 8 -6.30 -7.35 3.12
C GLY A 8 -4.96 -6.74 2.67
N VAL A 9 -4.25 -6.06 3.57
CA VAL A 9 -2.93 -5.46 3.33
C VAL A 9 -1.87 -6.22 4.13
N LYS A 10 -0.79 -6.61 3.44
CA LYS A 10 0.41 -7.17 4.09
C LYS A 10 1.46 -6.07 4.23
N ILE A 11 2.02 -5.93 5.42
CA ILE A 11 3.15 -5.03 5.66
C ILE A 11 4.43 -5.86 5.55
N ILE A 12 5.31 -5.45 4.64
CA ILE A 12 6.57 -6.10 4.32
C ILE A 12 7.71 -5.15 4.70
N LYS A 13 8.72 -5.65 5.41
CA LYS A 13 9.96 -4.93 5.69
C LYS A 13 11.11 -5.48 4.85
N GLU A 14 11.77 -4.66 4.05
CA GLU A 14 12.98 -5.00 3.28
C GLU A 14 14.00 -3.87 3.37
N ASN A 15 15.25 -4.18 3.75
CA ASN A 15 16.34 -3.20 3.87
C ASN A 15 15.97 -1.93 4.67
N ASP A 16 15.25 -2.11 5.78
CA ASP A 16 14.67 -1.03 6.61
C ASP A 16 13.56 -0.18 5.98
N THR A 17 13.19 -0.44 4.74
CA THR A 17 12.03 0.14 4.07
C THR A 17 10.77 -0.70 4.35
N LEU A 18 9.63 -0.04 4.52
CA LEU A 18 8.33 -0.67 4.70
C LEU A 18 7.52 -0.58 3.40
N TYR A 19 6.81 -1.65 3.09
CA TYR A 19 5.94 -1.76 1.94
C TYR A 19 4.56 -2.28 2.34
N ALA A 20 3.51 -1.69 1.78
CA ALA A 20 2.16 -2.22 1.79
C ALA A 20 1.93 -3.05 0.52
N ARG A 21 1.64 -4.34 0.68
CA ARG A 21 1.19 -5.22 -0.40
C ARG A 21 -0.31 -5.44 -0.33
N TYR A 22 -1.04 -5.08 -1.39
CA TYR A 22 -2.48 -5.23 -1.48
C TYR A 22 -2.93 -5.53 -2.91
N ASP A 23 -4.17 -6.03 -3.07
CA ASP A 23 -4.79 -6.24 -4.38
C ASP A 23 -5.28 -4.89 -4.95
N ARG A 24 -4.89 -4.60 -6.20
CA ARG A 24 -5.26 -3.37 -6.91
C ARG A 24 -6.74 -3.32 -7.29
N GLY A 25 -7.46 -4.44 -7.21
CA GLY A 25 -8.90 -4.50 -7.48
C GLY A 25 -9.24 -4.54 -8.98
N GLU A 26 -8.31 -5.01 -9.80
CA GLU A 26 -8.49 -5.22 -11.24
C GLU A 26 -9.29 -6.51 -11.54
N ILE A 27 -9.75 -6.67 -12.79
CA ILE A 27 -10.51 -7.87 -13.22
C ILE A 27 -9.71 -9.15 -12.99
N VAL A 28 -8.39 -9.08 -13.20
CA VAL A 28 -7.44 -10.12 -12.86
C VAL A 28 -6.70 -9.66 -11.60
N PRO A 29 -6.63 -10.47 -10.52
CA PRO A 29 -5.94 -10.08 -9.30
C PRO A 29 -4.50 -9.64 -9.58
N GLU A 30 -4.19 -8.40 -9.18
CA GLU A 30 -2.88 -7.81 -9.33
C GLU A 30 -2.45 -7.29 -7.96
N PHE A 31 -1.42 -7.91 -7.38
CA PHE A 31 -0.85 -7.45 -6.11
C PHE A 31 0.25 -6.43 -6.39
N VAL A 32 0.13 -5.26 -5.78
CA VAL A 32 1.13 -4.20 -5.87
C VAL A 32 1.80 -4.01 -4.52
N ASP A 33 3.08 -3.65 -4.57
CA ASP A 33 3.84 -3.21 -3.40
C ASP A 33 4.05 -1.72 -3.51
N VAL A 34 3.72 -1.01 -2.44
CA VAL A 34 4.07 0.40 -2.38
C VAL A 34 4.78 0.73 -1.09
N GLU A 35 5.83 1.53 -1.20
CA GLU A 35 6.57 2.05 -0.08
C GLU A 35 5.66 2.88 0.81
N ILE A 36 5.75 2.64 2.12
CA ILE A 36 5.01 3.37 3.14
C ILE A 36 5.97 3.77 4.26
N ASN A 37 5.60 4.79 5.01
CA ASN A 37 6.28 5.13 6.25
C ASN A 37 5.64 4.42 7.46
N GLN A 38 6.24 4.59 8.64
CA GLN A 38 5.76 3.96 9.87
C GLN A 38 4.36 4.46 10.29
N GLU A 39 4.04 5.74 10.08
CA GLU A 39 2.72 6.30 10.43
C GLU A 39 1.62 5.66 9.56
N GLU A 40 1.89 5.48 8.27
CA GLU A 40 0.99 4.78 7.35
C GLU A 40 0.81 3.31 7.73
N ALA A 41 1.88 2.64 8.13
CA ALA A 41 1.81 1.27 8.65
C ALA A 41 0.90 1.19 9.88
N ASP A 42 1.06 2.10 10.85
CA ASP A 42 0.26 2.14 12.06
C ASP A 42 -1.22 2.43 11.75
N ARG A 43 -1.50 3.30 10.77
CA ARG A 43 -2.85 3.59 10.28
C ARG A 43 -3.49 2.36 9.64
N ILE A 44 -2.76 1.65 8.78
CA ILE A 44 -3.24 0.39 8.18
C ILE A 44 -3.64 -0.61 9.27
N LEU A 45 -2.85 -0.74 10.33
CA LEU A 45 -3.14 -1.67 11.42
C LEU A 45 -4.29 -1.23 12.33
N LYS A 46 -4.62 0.06 12.33
CA LYS A 46 -5.62 0.64 13.24
C LYS A 46 -7.05 0.32 12.83
N SER A 47 -7.39 0.50 11.55
CA SER A 47 -8.75 0.28 11.06
C SER A 47 -8.80 0.04 9.56
N GLU A 48 -9.84 -0.66 9.11
CA GLU A 48 -10.10 -0.90 7.68
C GLU A 48 -10.27 0.42 6.90
N ARG A 49 -10.93 1.40 7.52
CA ARG A 49 -11.13 2.73 6.92
C ARG A 49 -9.81 3.46 6.74
N ASP A 50 -8.93 3.39 7.74
CA ASP A 50 -7.60 3.97 7.66
C ASP A 50 -6.73 3.27 6.60
N ALA A 51 -6.76 1.94 6.56
CA ALA A 51 -6.07 1.16 5.53
C ALA A 51 -6.52 1.57 4.11
N TYR A 52 -7.82 1.71 3.88
CA TYR A 52 -8.37 2.20 2.62
C TYR A 52 -7.85 3.60 2.26
N PHE A 53 -7.83 4.53 3.22
CA PHE A 53 -7.33 5.88 2.96
C PHE A 53 -5.85 5.89 2.57
N VAL A 54 -5.02 5.11 3.25
CA VAL A 54 -3.59 4.99 2.91
C VAL A 54 -3.45 4.48 1.47
N ILE A 55 -4.09 3.34 1.14
CA ILE A 55 -4.07 2.77 -0.22
C ILE A 55 -4.50 3.80 -1.27
N MET A 56 -5.57 4.54 -1.02
CA MET A 56 -6.09 5.54 -1.96
C MET A 56 -5.15 6.73 -2.16
N GLN A 57 -4.49 7.19 -1.09
CA GLN A 57 -3.49 8.27 -1.21
C GLN A 57 -2.33 7.82 -2.09
N THR A 58 -1.81 6.63 -1.79
CA THR A 58 -0.67 6.04 -2.49
C THR A 58 -0.96 5.77 -3.98
N GLN A 59 -2.17 5.29 -4.34
CA GLN A 59 -2.56 5.12 -5.73
C GLN A 59 -2.64 6.44 -6.50
N ASN A 60 -3.11 7.52 -5.87
CA ASN A 60 -3.22 8.82 -6.51
C ASN A 60 -1.85 9.47 -6.76
N GLU A 61 -0.89 9.24 -5.87
CA GLU A 61 0.50 9.68 -6.04
C GLU A 61 1.18 8.94 -7.19
N ASN A 62 1.02 7.62 -7.27
CA ASN A 62 1.56 6.83 -8.38
C ASN A 62 0.94 7.19 -9.74
N ARG A 63 -0.37 7.45 -9.80
CA ARG A 63 -1.04 7.93 -11.03
C ARG A 63 -0.53 9.28 -11.53
N ARG A 64 0.04 10.12 -10.66
CA ARG A 64 0.66 11.39 -11.09
C ARG A 64 2.01 11.19 -11.77
N HIS A 65 2.72 10.11 -11.47
CA HIS A 65 3.98 9.78 -12.13
C HIS A 65 3.79 9.06 -13.48
N GLU A 66 2.73 8.25 -13.65
CA GLU A 66 2.42 7.60 -14.95
C GLU A 66 1.95 8.58 -16.04
N LYS A 67 1.51 9.80 -15.70
CA LYS A 67 1.00 10.78 -16.68
C LYS A 67 2.06 11.68 -17.30
N VAL A 68 3.34 11.47 -17.01
CA VAL A 68 4.47 12.24 -17.59
C VAL A 68 5.29 11.37 -18.54
N GLU A 69 4.62 10.59 -19.38
CA GLU A 69 5.22 10.04 -20.61
C GLU A 69 4.16 10.06 -21.73
N VAL A 70 3.95 11.23 -22.33
CA VAL A 70 3.34 11.38 -23.68
C VAL A 70 4.04 12.52 -24.41
#